data_AF-A0A6J1REP6-F1
#
_entry.id   AF-A0A6J1REP6-F1
#
_cell.length_a   1.000
_cell.length_b   1.000
_cell.length_c   1.000
_cell.angle_alpha   90.00
_cell.angle_beta   90.00
_cell.angle_gamma   90.00
#
_symmetry.space_group_name_H-M   'P 1'
#
loop_
_entity.id
_entity.type
_entity.pdbx_description
1 polymer ?
#
loop_
_entity_poly.entity_id
_entity_poly.type
_entity_poly.pdbx_seq_one_letter_code
_entity_poly.pdbx_strand_id
1 'polypeptide(L)'
;MTTTVQQAFRPFFITCFIIGLCVYPLTSPKSGVVYLSILYSAAVWFLNGYLLYYTVRSLSFEKLFPHTITLIVLEVTIITTITSVIFNIYYNKRLQMCMKRLTAVDDSLKELGSPKMYEKVHMLSKRIAIGWTVWCFALNFNDTTSWLVFLKEITTSWAFIVAHVFNFCINASTLINSVFITFL
;
A
#
# COMPACT_ATOMS: atom_id res chain seq x y z
N MET A 1 8.70 19.59 14.49
CA MET A 1 7.45 20.35 14.32
C MET A 1 6.93 20.11 12.91
N THR A 2 5.70 19.59 12.75
CA THR A 2 5.08 19.37 11.42
C THR A 2 4.51 20.69 10.93
N THR A 3 5.13 21.28 9.91
CA THR A 3 4.79 22.64 9.45
C THR A 3 3.88 22.66 8.24
N THR A 4 3.72 21.54 7.56
CA THR A 4 2.88 21.41 6.36
C THR A 4 2.00 20.18 6.41
N VAL A 5 0.86 20.21 5.71
CA VAL A 5 -0.04 19.05 5.57
C VAL A 5 0.74 17.84 5.03
N GLN A 6 1.61 18.04 4.04
CA GLN A 6 2.38 16.93 3.46
C GLN A 6 3.31 16.26 4.47
N GLN A 7 3.92 17.02 5.39
CA GLN A 7 4.72 16.44 6.47
C GLN A 7 3.87 15.65 7.46
N ALA A 8 2.62 16.07 7.71
CA ALA A 8 1.71 15.33 8.57
C ALA A 8 1.45 13.92 8.00
N PHE A 9 1.16 13.80 6.71
CA PHE A 9 0.92 12.52 6.02
C PHE A 9 2.19 11.73 5.68
N ARG A 10 3.38 12.22 6.03
CA ARG A 10 4.65 11.59 5.66
C ARG A 10 4.77 10.10 6.04
N PRO A 11 4.37 9.65 7.25
CA PRO A 11 4.45 8.23 7.62
C PRO A 11 3.66 7.35 6.64
N PHE A 12 2.46 7.80 6.27
CA PHE A 12 1.60 7.09 5.33
C PHE A 12 2.20 7.03 3.93
N PHE A 13 2.68 8.16 3.39
CA PHE A 13 3.31 8.17 2.07
C PHE A 13 4.56 7.29 1.99
N ILE A 14 5.33 7.19 3.07
CA ILE A 14 6.47 6.27 3.14
C ILE A 14 5.99 4.83 3.07
N THR A 15 4.95 4.46 3.84
CA THR A 15 4.37 3.11 3.79
C THR A 15 3.85 2.76 2.41
N CYS A 16 3.10 3.66 1.76
CA CYS A 16 2.64 3.46 0.38
C CYS A 16 3.81 3.28 -0.60
N PHE A 17 4.89 4.05 -0.43
CA PHE A 17 6.06 3.94 -1.29
C PHE A 17 6.73 2.57 -1.13
N ILE A 18 6.93 2.08 0.09
CA ILE A 18 7.55 0.77 0.38
C ILE A 18 6.81 -0.38 -0.32
N ILE A 19 5.48 -0.29 -0.43
CA ILE A 19 4.64 -1.31 -1.08
C ILE A 19 4.56 -1.09 -2.60
N GLY A 20 5.14 -0.01 -3.12
CA GLY A 20 5.07 0.34 -4.53
C GLY A 20 3.73 0.95 -4.97
N LEU A 21 2.95 1.50 -4.04
CA LEU A 21 1.65 2.13 -4.31
C LEU A 21 1.73 3.60 -4.71
N CYS A 22 2.81 4.29 -4.35
CA CYS A 22 2.97 5.71 -4.65
C CYS A 22 4.41 6.05 -5.04
N VAL A 23 4.60 7.30 -5.48
CA VAL A 23 5.91 7.87 -5.80
C VAL A 23 6.37 8.74 -4.62
N TYR A 24 7.60 8.54 -4.14
CA TYR A 24 8.21 9.34 -3.06
C TYR A 24 9.62 9.80 -3.43
N PRO A 25 10.11 10.98 -3.03
CA PRO A 25 9.47 12.02 -2.23
C PRO A 25 8.52 12.92 -3.04
N LEU A 26 7.45 13.39 -2.39
CA LEU A 26 6.47 14.32 -2.99
C LEU A 26 7.01 15.77 -3.09
N THR A 27 8.05 16.14 -2.35
CA THR A 27 8.61 17.50 -2.34
C THR A 27 9.73 17.66 -3.36
N SER A 28 9.55 18.60 -4.30
CA SER A 28 10.57 19.08 -5.25
C SER A 28 11.41 17.95 -5.86
N PRO A 29 10.79 17.03 -6.62
CA PRO A 29 11.53 15.97 -7.24
C PRO A 29 12.45 16.55 -8.30
N LYS A 30 13.76 16.41 -8.11
CA LYS A 30 14.64 16.32 -9.28
C LYS A 30 14.05 15.23 -10.17
N SER A 31 13.81 15.52 -11.44
CA SER A 31 13.04 14.65 -12.35
C SER A 31 13.50 13.17 -12.31
N GLY A 32 14.80 12.92 -12.14
CA GLY A 32 15.36 11.56 -12.00
C GLY A 32 14.89 10.78 -10.77
N VAL A 33 14.63 11.42 -9.63
CA VAL A 33 14.19 10.72 -8.40
C VAL A 33 12.77 10.19 -8.56
N VAL A 34 11.88 10.94 -9.23
CA VAL A 34 10.53 10.46 -9.55
C VAL A 34 10.58 9.27 -10.50
N TYR A 35 11.45 9.30 -11.51
CA TYR A 35 11.61 8.17 -12.42
C TYR A 35 12.11 6.92 -11.70
N LEU A 36 13.11 7.06 -10.81
CA LEU A 36 13.60 5.96 -9.98
C LEU A 36 12.51 5.39 -9.07
N SER A 37 11.67 6.24 -8.50
CA SER A 37 10.55 5.80 -7.65
C SER A 37 9.45 5.10 -8.44
N ILE A 38 9.15 5.55 -9.66
CA ILE A 38 8.23 4.85 -10.57
C ILE A 38 8.83 3.49 -10.97
N LEU A 39 10.12 3.46 -11.32
CA LEU A 39 10.82 2.23 -11.67
C LEU A 39 10.85 1.25 -10.50
N TYR A 40 11.08 1.74 -9.29
CA TYR A 40 11.02 0.94 -8.06
C TYR A 40 9.63 0.33 -7.87
N SER A 41 8.57 1.15 -7.92
CA SER A 41 7.20 0.65 -7.80
C SER A 41 6.90 -0.39 -8.88
N ALA A 42 7.27 -0.13 -10.14
CA ALA A 42 7.11 -1.08 -11.22
C ALA A 42 7.87 -2.39 -10.94
N ALA A 43 9.12 -2.32 -10.47
CA ALA A 43 9.92 -3.49 -10.12
C ALA A 43 9.29 -4.33 -9.00
N VAL A 44 8.73 -3.70 -7.96
CA VAL A 44 8.01 -4.38 -6.86
C VAL A 44 6.80 -5.15 -7.41
N TRP A 45 6.02 -4.53 -8.30
CA TRP A 45 4.85 -5.16 -8.91
C TRP A 45 5.21 -6.26 -9.90
N PHE A 46 6.24 -6.06 -10.73
CA PHE A 46 6.74 -7.11 -11.62
C PHE A 46 7.30 -8.31 -10.86
N LEU A 47 8.04 -8.07 -9.77
CA LEU A 47 8.54 -9.13 -8.91
C LEU A 47 7.38 -9.91 -8.28
N ASN A 48 6.36 -9.23 -7.76
CA ASN A 48 5.18 -9.89 -7.21
C ASN A 48 4.42 -10.69 -8.28
N GLY A 49 4.19 -10.11 -9.45
CA GLY A 49 3.53 -10.80 -10.57
C GLY A 49 4.31 -12.04 -11.03
N TYR A 50 5.63 -11.95 -11.09
CA TYR A 50 6.50 -13.08 -11.38
C TYR A 50 6.41 -14.18 -10.31
N LEU A 51 6.46 -13.81 -9.02
CA LEU A 51 6.32 -14.76 -7.92
C LEU A 51 4.93 -15.42 -7.91
N LEU A 52 3.86 -14.68 -8.21
CA LEU A 52 2.51 -15.21 -8.33
C LEU A 52 2.43 -16.22 -9.48
N TYR A 53 2.92 -15.85 -10.66
CA TYR A 53 2.99 -16.74 -11.82
C TYR A 53 3.78 -18.02 -11.50
N TYR A 54 4.94 -17.88 -10.87
CA TYR A 54 5.79 -19.01 -10.48
C TYR A 54 5.09 -19.91 -9.45
N THR A 55 4.36 -19.32 -8.50
CA THR A 55 3.60 -20.05 -7.48
C THR A 55 2.46 -20.84 -8.11
N VAL A 56 1.69 -20.23 -9.02
CA VAL A 56 0.61 -20.89 -9.78
C VAL A 56 1.12 -21.96 -10.73
N ARG A 57 2.34 -21.82 -11.25
CA ARG A 57 2.97 -22.84 -12.09
C ARG A 57 3.50 -24.01 -11.28
N SER A 58 4.11 -23.73 -10.12
CA SER A 58 4.75 -24.75 -9.28
C SER A 58 3.73 -25.53 -8.46
N LEU A 59 2.64 -24.89 -8.06
CA LEU A 59 1.53 -25.47 -7.34
C LEU A 59 0.34 -25.60 -8.27
N SER A 60 -0.24 -26.79 -8.39
CA SER A 60 -1.41 -27.01 -9.23
C SER A 60 -2.53 -26.01 -8.91
N PHE A 61 -3.11 -25.41 -9.94
CA PHE A 61 -4.18 -24.41 -9.83
C PHE A 61 -5.32 -24.83 -8.89
N GLU A 62 -5.74 -26.10 -8.95
CA GLU A 62 -6.80 -26.66 -8.09
C GLU A 62 -6.46 -26.63 -6.60
N LYS A 63 -5.18 -26.75 -6.24
CA LYS A 63 -4.72 -26.65 -4.85
C LYS A 63 -4.67 -25.21 -4.36
N LEU A 64 -4.36 -24.26 -5.24
CA LEU A 64 -4.28 -22.84 -4.87
C LEU A 64 -5.66 -22.17 -4.83
N PHE A 65 -6.57 -22.59 -5.70
CA PHE A 65 -7.91 -22.04 -5.82
C PHE A 65 -8.96 -23.14 -5.64
N PRO A 66 -9.09 -23.70 -4.41
CA PRO A 66 -10.10 -24.71 -4.15
C PRO A 66 -11.53 -24.16 -4.32
N HIS A 67 -11.68 -22.84 -4.25
CA HIS A 67 -12.94 -22.13 -4.44
C HIS A 67 -12.80 -21.03 -5.48
N THR A 68 -13.74 -20.95 -6.41
CA THR A 68 -13.79 -19.92 -7.47
C THR A 68 -13.83 -18.50 -6.89
N ILE A 69 -14.43 -18.34 -5.71
CA ILE A 69 -14.50 -17.04 -5.01
C ILE A 69 -13.10 -16.51 -4.72
N THR A 70 -12.15 -17.35 -4.29
CA THR A 70 -10.78 -16.93 -3.98
C THR A 70 -10.07 -16.35 -5.20
N LEU A 71 -10.32 -16.94 -6.38
CA LEU A 71 -9.79 -16.46 -7.64
C LEU A 71 -10.42 -15.12 -8.04
N ILE A 72 -11.75 -15.01 -7.97
CA ILE A 72 -12.46 -13.76 -8.29
C ILE A 72 -11.97 -12.61 -7.39
N VAL A 73 -11.85 -12.87 -6.07
CA VAL A 73 -11.35 -11.88 -5.12
C VAL A 73 -9.93 -11.45 -5.46
N LEU A 74 -9.05 -12.41 -5.79
CA LEU A 74 -7.68 -12.10 -6.18
C LEU A 74 -7.62 -11.22 -7.44
N GLU A 75 -8.37 -11.57 -8.49
CA GLU A 75 -8.40 -10.81 -9.74
C GLU A 75 -8.93 -9.38 -9.55
N VAL A 76 -10.04 -9.22 -8.84
CA VAL A 76 -10.62 -7.90 -8.53
C VAL A 76 -9.63 -7.07 -7.72
N THR A 77 -8.95 -7.68 -6.75
CA THR A 77 -7.95 -7.00 -5.92
C THR A 77 -6.74 -6.56 -6.74
N ILE A 78 -6.25 -7.41 -7.65
CA ILE A 78 -5.16 -7.06 -8.58
C ILE A 78 -5.55 -5.87 -9.45
N ILE A 79 -6.73 -5.91 -10.10
CA ILE A 79 -7.22 -4.84 -10.96
C ILE A 79 -7.35 -3.53 -10.18
N THR A 80 -7.96 -3.58 -9.00
CA THR A 80 -8.14 -2.41 -8.12
C THR A 80 -6.81 -1.81 -7.71
N THR A 81 -5.82 -2.66 -7.40
CA THR A 81 -4.51 -2.19 -6.94
C THR A 81 -3.70 -1.58 -8.08
N ILE A 82 -3.66 -2.24 -9.26
CA ILE A 82 -3.01 -1.70 -10.46
C ILE A 82 -3.63 -0.35 -10.85
N THR A 83 -4.96 -0.27 -10.84
CA THR A 83 -5.68 0.97 -11.11
C THR A 83 -5.24 2.05 -10.12
N SER A 84 -5.21 1.74 -8.82
CA SER A 84 -4.76 2.69 -7.79
C SER A 84 -3.34 3.20 -8.01
N VAL A 85 -2.40 2.34 -8.40
CA VAL A 85 -1.02 2.71 -8.72
C VAL A 85 -0.98 3.68 -9.92
N ILE A 86 -1.71 3.35 -11.01
CA ILE A 86 -1.78 4.20 -12.21
C ILE A 86 -2.37 5.57 -11.86
N PHE A 87 -3.48 5.60 -11.12
CA PHE A 87 -4.10 6.84 -10.66
C PHE A 87 -3.13 7.66 -9.80
N ASN A 88 -2.39 7.02 -8.90
CA ASN A 88 -1.40 7.71 -8.07
C ASN A 88 -0.30 8.36 -8.91
N ILE A 89 0.26 7.65 -9.88
CA ILE A 89 1.32 8.16 -10.77
C ILE A 89 0.78 9.31 -11.63
N TYR A 90 -0.37 9.13 -12.29
CA TYR A 90 -0.96 10.11 -13.20
C TYR A 90 -1.37 11.39 -12.47
N TYR A 91 -2.02 11.26 -11.31
CA TYR A 91 -2.50 12.40 -10.52
C TYR A 91 -1.51 12.91 -9.48
N ASN A 92 -0.27 12.40 -9.42
CA ASN A 92 0.73 12.81 -8.42
C ASN A 92 0.94 14.34 -8.40
N LYS A 93 1.08 14.98 -9.57
CA LYS A 93 1.21 16.44 -9.68
C LYS A 93 -0.01 17.18 -9.12
N ARG A 94 -1.21 16.66 -9.40
CA ARG A 94 -2.47 17.23 -8.90
C ARG A 94 -2.58 17.07 -7.39
N LEU A 95 -2.22 15.90 -6.85
CA LEU A 95 -2.17 15.63 -5.42
C LEU A 95 -1.23 16.61 -4.71
N GLN A 96 -0.03 16.83 -5.24
CA GLN A 96 0.93 17.81 -4.69
C GLN A 96 0.36 19.24 -4.68
N MET A 97 -0.31 19.65 -5.76
CA MET A 97 -0.98 20.96 -5.80
C MET A 97 -2.10 21.06 -4.75
N CYS A 98 -2.90 20.01 -4.59
CA CYS A 98 -3.94 19.96 -3.55
C CYS A 98 -3.33 20.10 -2.14
N MET A 99 -2.25 19.39 -1.85
CA MET A 99 -1.57 19.47 -0.54
C MET A 99 -1.01 20.87 -0.25
N LYS A 100 -0.45 21.54 -1.27
CA LYS A 100 0.02 22.94 -1.14
C LYS A 100 -1.13 23.91 -0.89
N ARG A 101 -2.23 23.78 -1.66
CA ARG A 101 -3.43 24.60 -1.46
C ARG A 101 -4.04 24.39 -0.08
N LEU A 102 -4.12 23.14 0.38
CA LEU A 102 -4.64 22.82 1.70
C LEU A 102 -3.76 23.41 2.82
N THR A 103 -2.44 23.41 2.63
CA THR A 103 -1.52 24.08 3.56
C THR A 103 -1.79 25.59 3.61
N ALA A 104 -1.97 26.24 2.45
CA ALA A 104 -2.28 27.67 2.39
C ALA A 104 -3.64 28.03 3.03
N VAL A 105 -4.68 27.21 2.79
CA VAL A 105 -5.99 27.40 3.44
C VAL A 105 -5.88 27.27 4.95
N ASP A 106 -5.13 26.28 5.44
CA ASP A 106 -4.93 26.08 6.87
C ASP A 106 -4.05 27.18 7.50
N ASP A 107 -3.10 27.76 6.74
CA ASP A 107 -2.37 28.97 7.15
C ASP A 107 -3.31 30.17 7.34
N SER A 108 -4.22 30.42 6.39
CA SER A 108 -5.23 31.48 6.52
C SER A 108 -6.21 31.22 7.67
N LEU A 109 -6.64 29.97 7.87
CA LEU A 109 -7.49 29.61 9.01
C LEU A 109 -6.78 29.85 10.35
N LYS A 110 -5.45 29.66 10.40
CA LYS A 110 -4.65 30.00 11.59
C LYS A 110 -4.65 31.49 11.88
N GLU A 111 -4.54 32.33 10.85
CA GLU A 111 -4.64 33.79 11.01
C GLU A 111 -6.03 34.22 11.51
N LEU A 112 -7.08 33.47 11.16
CA LEU A 112 -8.44 33.65 11.66
C LEU A 112 -8.68 33.05 13.06
N GLY A 113 -7.63 32.55 13.73
CA GLY A 113 -7.69 32.03 15.10
C GLY A 113 -7.93 30.52 15.24
N SER A 114 -7.97 29.76 14.14
CA SER A 114 -8.12 28.29 14.19
C SER A 114 -6.79 27.59 14.49
N PRO A 115 -6.74 26.64 15.43
CA PRO A 115 -5.50 25.92 15.75
C PRO A 115 -5.15 24.88 14.67
N LYS A 116 -3.87 24.83 14.27
CA LYS A 116 -3.37 23.81 13.33
C LYS A 116 -3.44 22.41 13.93
N MET A 117 -4.03 21.46 13.20
CA MET A 117 -4.15 20.07 13.63
C MET A 117 -3.11 19.11 13.02
N TYR A 118 -2.05 19.62 12.40
CA TYR A 118 -1.04 18.79 11.72
C TYR A 118 -0.37 17.75 12.60
N GLU A 119 -0.17 18.04 13.88
CA GLU A 119 0.39 17.06 14.81
C GLU A 119 -0.58 15.90 15.07
N LYS A 120 -1.88 16.18 15.23
CA LYS A 120 -2.92 15.16 15.34
C LYS A 120 -2.99 14.30 14.07
N VAL A 121 -2.97 14.94 12.89
CA VAL A 121 -2.96 14.23 11.59
C VAL A 121 -1.70 13.39 11.43
N HIS A 122 -0.55 13.88 11.89
CA HIS A 122 0.71 13.13 11.86
C HIS A 122 0.67 11.89 12.75
N MET A 123 0.16 12.04 13.98
CA MET A 123 -0.04 10.93 14.91
C MET A 123 -1.04 9.91 14.37
N LEU A 124 -2.12 10.37 13.73
CA LEU A 124 -3.10 9.50 13.08
C LEU A 124 -2.47 8.73 11.91
N SER A 125 -1.74 9.41 11.03
CA SER A 125 -1.01 8.78 9.92
C SER A 125 -0.02 7.72 10.40
N LYS A 126 0.68 7.98 11.51
CA LYS A 126 1.58 7.02 12.16
C LYS A 126 0.82 5.82 12.73
N ARG A 127 -0.33 6.05 13.40
CA ARG A 127 -1.17 4.98 13.94
C ARG A 127 -1.72 4.07 12.84
N ILE A 128 -2.17 4.64 11.72
CA ILE A 128 -2.63 3.87 10.55
C ILE A 128 -1.49 2.99 10.02
N ALA A 129 -0.30 3.58 9.80
CA ALA A 129 0.85 2.83 9.31
C ALA A 129 1.25 1.66 10.23
N ILE A 130 1.26 1.88 11.55
CA ILE A 130 1.56 0.82 12.54
C ILE A 130 0.46 -0.24 12.56
N GLY A 131 -0.81 0.16 12.66
CA GLY A 131 -1.94 -0.76 12.70
C GLY A 131 -2.03 -1.62 11.44
N TRP A 132 -1.84 -1.01 10.28
CA TRP A 132 -1.77 -1.72 9.00
C TRP A 132 -0.59 -2.71 8.97
N THR A 133 0.58 -2.32 9.48
CA THR A 133 1.75 -3.22 9.54
C THR A 133 1.48 -4.44 10.40
N VAL A 134 0.92 -4.25 11.60
CA VAL A 134 0.54 -5.34 12.52
C VAL A 134 -0.50 -6.25 11.87
N TRP A 135 -1.50 -5.67 11.21
CA TRP A 135 -2.53 -6.41 10.48
C TRP A 135 -1.93 -7.29 9.37
N CYS A 136 -1.01 -6.75 8.57
CA CYS A 136 -0.33 -7.52 7.52
C CYS A 136 0.45 -8.70 8.10
N PHE A 137 1.17 -8.51 9.21
CA PHE A 137 1.89 -9.60 9.85
C PHE A 137 0.94 -10.66 10.41
N ALA A 138 -0.16 -10.26 11.05
CA ALA A 138 -1.16 -11.19 11.58
C ALA A 138 -1.81 -12.03 10.48
N LEU A 139 -2.24 -11.40 9.38
CA LEU A 139 -2.81 -12.10 8.22
C LEU A 139 -1.83 -13.08 7.59
N ASN A 140 -0.60 -12.62 7.29
CA ASN A 140 0.40 -13.48 6.68
C ASN A 140 0.78 -14.67 7.56
N PHE A 141 0.86 -14.47 8.88
CA PHE A 141 1.14 -15.56 9.81
C PHE A 141 -0.01 -16.57 9.85
N ASN A 142 -1.26 -16.10 9.96
CA ASN A 142 -2.44 -16.95 9.96
C ASN A 142 -2.57 -17.76 8.66
N ASP A 143 -2.36 -17.12 7.52
CA ASP A 143 -2.44 -17.80 6.23
C ASP A 143 -1.28 -18.76 6.03
N THR A 144 -0.07 -18.42 6.48
CA THR A 144 1.06 -19.37 6.48
C THR A 144 0.71 -20.63 7.26
N THR A 145 0.12 -20.50 8.45
CA THR A 145 -0.31 -21.68 9.23
C THR A 145 -1.39 -22.49 8.53
N SER A 146 -2.33 -21.82 7.86
CA SER A 146 -3.38 -22.47 7.07
C SER A 146 -2.81 -23.22 5.87
N TRP A 147 -1.88 -22.61 5.14
CA TRP A 147 -1.19 -23.22 4.00
C TRP A 147 -0.33 -24.42 4.41
N LEU A 148 0.33 -24.38 5.57
CA LEU A 148 1.07 -25.53 6.11
C LEU A 148 0.17 -26.76 6.33
N VAL A 149 -1.02 -26.53 6.90
CA VAL A 149 -1.99 -27.62 7.15
C VAL A 149 -2.58 -28.13 5.84
N PHE A 150 -2.91 -27.24 4.91
CA PHE A 150 -3.55 -27.59 3.64
C PHE A 150 -2.60 -28.28 2.67
N LEU A 151 -1.34 -27.85 2.59
CA LEU A 151 -0.39 -28.33 1.60
C LEU A 151 0.43 -29.55 2.03
N LYS A 152 0.28 -30.03 3.29
CA LYS A 152 0.76 -31.27 3.98
C LYS A 152 2.11 -31.92 3.62
N GLU A 153 2.60 -31.78 2.40
CA GLU A 153 3.82 -32.32 1.80
C GLU A 153 4.81 -31.23 1.34
N ILE A 154 4.47 -29.95 1.51
CA ILE A 154 5.30 -28.82 1.06
C ILE A 154 6.16 -28.28 2.19
N THR A 155 7.43 -27.98 1.89
CA THR A 155 8.38 -27.42 2.88
C THR A 155 7.89 -26.09 3.46
N THR A 156 8.21 -25.82 4.73
CA THR A 156 7.79 -24.62 5.46
C THR A 156 8.06 -23.31 4.73
N SER A 157 9.16 -23.21 3.98
CA SER A 157 9.54 -22.03 3.21
C SER A 157 8.55 -21.69 2.09
N TRP A 158 7.97 -22.70 1.43
CA TRP A 158 7.01 -22.50 0.34
C TRP A 158 5.67 -21.99 0.87
N ALA A 159 5.16 -22.54 1.97
CA ALA A 159 3.91 -22.06 2.58
C ALA A 159 4.01 -20.58 2.98
N PHE A 160 5.17 -20.16 3.51
CA PHE A 160 5.45 -18.76 3.83
C PHE A 160 5.44 -17.89 2.57
N ILE A 161 6.13 -18.29 1.50
CA ILE A 161 6.16 -17.54 0.24
C ILE A 161 4.76 -17.40 -0.36
N VAL A 162 3.99 -18.50 -0.42
CA VAL A 162 2.61 -18.52 -0.95
C VAL A 162 1.74 -17.51 -0.20
N ALA A 163 1.74 -17.56 1.13
CA ALA A 163 0.94 -16.63 1.94
C ALA A 163 1.26 -15.17 1.63
N HIS A 164 2.55 -14.82 1.56
CA HIS A 164 2.99 -13.44 1.31
C HIS A 164 2.64 -12.95 -0.09
N VAL A 165 2.80 -13.80 -1.11
CA VAL A 165 2.50 -13.45 -2.51
C VAL A 165 1.00 -13.23 -2.71
N PHE A 166 0.16 -14.12 -2.17
CA PHE A 166 -1.30 -13.99 -2.29
C PHE A 166 -1.84 -12.79 -1.51
N ASN A 167 -1.30 -12.54 -0.33
CA ASN A 167 -1.76 -11.43 0.50
C ASN A 167 -1.20 -10.08 0.08
N PHE A 168 -0.20 -10.00 -0.80
CA PHE A 168 0.42 -8.73 -1.18
C PHE A 168 -0.62 -7.73 -1.71
N CYS A 169 -1.48 -8.17 -2.64
CA CYS A 169 -2.52 -7.30 -3.23
C CYS A 169 -3.60 -6.91 -2.20
N ILE A 170 -3.98 -7.85 -1.33
CA ILE A 170 -4.96 -7.62 -0.25
C ILE A 170 -4.42 -6.60 0.76
N ASN A 171 -3.16 -6.75 1.18
CA ASN A 171 -2.48 -5.84 2.08
C ASN A 171 -2.38 -4.44 1.47
N ALA A 172 -1.99 -4.36 0.20
CA ALA A 172 -1.92 -3.11 -0.55
C ALA A 172 -3.29 -2.40 -0.67
N SER A 173 -4.34 -3.15 -1.02
CA SER A 173 -5.72 -2.63 -1.09
C SER A 173 -6.25 -2.17 0.27
N THR A 174 -5.99 -2.95 1.34
CA THR A 174 -6.41 -2.61 2.71
C THR A 174 -5.76 -1.31 3.19
N LEU A 175 -4.51 -1.03 2.81
CA LEU A 175 -3.86 0.24 3.14
C LEU A 175 -4.61 1.43 2.55
N ILE A 176 -4.98 1.35 1.27
CA ILE A 176 -5.70 2.42 0.57
C ILE A 176 -7.08 2.62 1.22
N ASN A 177 -7.81 1.54 1.47
CA ASN A 177 -9.13 1.58 2.10
C ASN A 177 -9.06 2.18 3.51
N SER A 178 -8.03 1.85 4.31
CA SER A 178 -7.86 2.41 5.66
C SER A 178 -7.73 3.93 5.68
N VAL A 179 -7.10 4.49 4.64
CA VAL A 179 -6.96 5.95 4.49
C VAL A 179 -8.23 6.59 3.99
N PHE A 180 -8.92 5.95 3.04
CA PHE A 180 -10.22 6.45 2.59
C PHE A 180 -11.21 6.55 3.75
N ILE A 181 -11.31 5.52 4.60
CA ILE A 181 -12.22 5.50 5.75
C ILE A 181 -11.84 6.53 6.82
N THR A 182 -10.55 6.80 7.01
CA THR A 182 -10.10 7.66 8.13
C THR A 182 -10.10 9.15 7.78
N PHE A 183 -10.05 9.51 6.50
CA PHE A 183 -9.93 10.90 6.05
C PHE A 183 -11.13 11.40 5.22
N LEU A 184 -12.11 10.55 4.94
CA LEU A 184 -13.41 10.93 4.38
C LEU A 184 -14.47 10.99 5.49
#